data_AF-A0A2U1B4M9-F1
#
_entry.id   AF-A0A2U1B4M9-F1
#
_cell.length_a   1.000
_cell.length_b   1.000
_cell.length_c   1.000
_cell.angle_alpha   90.00
_cell.angle_beta   90.00
_cell.angle_gamma   90.00
#
_symmetry.space_group_name_H-M   'P 1'
#
loop_
_entity.id
_entity.type
_entity.pdbx_description
1 polymer ?
#
loop_
_entity_poly.entity_id
_entity_poly.type
_entity_poly.pdbx_seq_one_letter_code
_entity_poly.pdbx_strand_id
1 'polypeptide(L)'
;MEDIKISPTAQYIIDAVRRLRLEAGITQRELSNIISPSSDLSIVSNIESVKRSNKYTDHQLNLIANYFGCTVYDFYPANILDDTPQVKTRVTIPKGLGPTGIINALLEEGKFFSVPQTIRETTDYCNEYYKESRPVTDYTAILERAVEKGGLKKVELDSGNVQYQQV
;
A
#
# COMPACT_ATOMS: atom_id res chain seq x y z
N MET A 1 10.95 -8.36 -19.15
CA MET A 1 11.16 -9.15 -17.92
C MET A 1 10.04 -10.16 -17.89
N GLU A 2 10.33 -11.43 -17.62
CA GLU A 2 9.29 -12.47 -17.59
C GLU A 2 8.36 -12.25 -16.40
N ASP A 3 7.06 -12.49 -16.60
CA ASP A 3 6.05 -12.34 -15.56
C ASP A 3 6.24 -13.42 -14.48
N ILE A 4 6.27 -13.00 -13.22
CA ILE A 4 6.37 -13.93 -12.10
C ILE A 4 5.04 -14.64 -11.91
N LYS A 5 5.05 -15.97 -11.87
CA LYS A 5 3.87 -16.78 -11.55
C LYS A 5 3.90 -17.31 -10.12
N ILE A 6 2.75 -17.29 -9.45
CA ILE A 6 2.55 -17.84 -8.10
C ILE A 6 1.23 -18.61 -8.03
N SER A 7 1.09 -19.49 -7.03
CA SER A 7 -0.17 -20.17 -6.77
C SER A 7 -1.29 -19.18 -6.41
N PRO A 8 -2.55 -19.48 -6.76
CA PRO A 8 -3.68 -18.63 -6.42
C PRO A 8 -3.86 -18.38 -4.91
N THR A 9 -3.59 -19.38 -4.08
CA THR A 9 -3.59 -19.21 -2.60
C THR A 9 -2.56 -18.18 -2.15
N ALA A 10 -1.36 -18.17 -2.73
CA ALA A 10 -0.33 -17.20 -2.37
C ALA A 10 -0.70 -15.78 -2.80
N GLN A 11 -1.31 -15.61 -3.99
CA GLN A 11 -1.82 -14.32 -4.43
C GLN A 11 -2.91 -13.81 -3.46
N TYR A 12 -3.87 -14.69 -3.10
CA TYR A 12 -4.94 -14.36 -2.16
C TYR A 12 -4.41 -13.86 -0.82
N ILE A 13 -3.43 -14.57 -0.23
CA ILE A 13 -2.80 -14.17 1.03
C ILE A 13 -2.13 -12.80 0.91
N ILE A 14 -1.37 -12.57 -0.17
CA ILE A 14 -0.70 -11.28 -0.41
C ILE A 14 -1.73 -10.16 -0.51
N ASP A 15 -2.83 -10.38 -1.21
CA ASP A 15 -3.89 -9.39 -1.38
C ASP A 15 -4.64 -9.12 -0.07
N ALA A 16 -4.90 -10.15 0.74
CA ALA A 16 -5.54 -10.02 2.04
C ALA A 16 -4.68 -9.18 3.01
N VAL A 17 -3.38 -9.48 3.09
CA VAL A 17 -2.44 -8.71 3.93
C VAL A 17 -2.29 -7.28 3.41
N ARG A 18 -2.11 -7.10 2.10
CA ARG A 18 -1.98 -5.77 1.49
C ARG A 18 -3.21 -4.91 1.77
N ARG A 19 -4.41 -5.47 1.64
CA ARG A 19 -5.67 -4.79 1.95
C ARG A 19 -5.71 -4.35 3.40
N LEU A 20 -5.50 -5.26 4.35
CA LEU A 20 -5.53 -4.96 5.78
C LEU A 20 -4.51 -3.88 6.17
N ARG A 21 -3.29 -3.97 5.60
CA ARG A 21 -2.23 -2.98 5.79
C ARG A 21 -2.64 -1.58 5.31
N LEU A 22 -3.22 -1.48 4.12
CA LEU A 22 -3.67 -0.21 3.56
C LEU A 22 -4.88 0.36 4.31
N GLU A 23 -5.83 -0.49 4.73
CA GLU A 23 -6.97 -0.10 5.58
C GLU A 23 -6.51 0.53 6.90
N ALA A 24 -5.45 -0.01 7.49
CA ALA A 24 -4.82 0.55 8.69
C ALA A 24 -3.90 1.75 8.44
N GLY A 25 -3.70 2.18 7.18
CA GLY A 25 -2.81 3.28 6.84
C GLY A 25 -1.33 2.99 7.08
N ILE A 26 -0.92 1.72 7.05
CA ILE A 26 0.44 1.26 7.34
C ILE A 26 1.22 1.13 6.03
N THR A 27 2.48 1.57 6.02
CA THR A 27 3.39 1.42 4.87
C THR A 27 4.02 0.03 4.83
N GLN A 28 4.56 -0.38 3.67
CA GLN A 28 5.32 -1.62 3.56
C GLN A 28 6.51 -1.66 4.54
N ARG A 29 7.21 -0.54 4.72
CA ARG A 29 8.35 -0.43 5.65
C ARG A 29 7.93 -0.64 7.11
N GLU A 30 6.82 -0.04 7.52
CA GLU A 30 6.27 -0.21 8.88
C GLU A 30 5.83 -1.65 9.11
N LEU A 31 5.15 -2.28 8.14
CA LEU A 31 4.79 -3.69 8.28
C LEU A 31 6.03 -4.59 8.30
N SER A 32 7.05 -4.33 7.46
CA SER A 32 8.33 -5.07 7.52
C SER A 32 8.95 -4.99 8.92
N ASN A 33 8.96 -3.81 9.55
CA ASN A 33 9.45 -3.65 10.93
C ASN A 33 8.70 -4.53 11.93
N ILE A 34 7.40 -4.72 11.75
CA ILE A 34 6.56 -5.53 12.65
C ILE A 34 6.85 -7.03 12.47
N ILE A 35 7.08 -7.48 11.24
CA ILE A 35 7.09 -8.91 10.89
C ILE A 35 8.49 -9.49 10.63
N SER A 36 9.53 -8.68 10.80
CA SER A 36 10.92 -9.06 10.49
C SER A 36 11.72 -9.33 11.75
N PRO A 37 12.09 -10.59 12.05
CA PRO A 37 12.94 -10.92 13.18
C PRO A 37 14.33 -10.28 13.10
N SER A 38 14.81 -10.03 11.89
CA SER A 38 16.14 -9.50 11.58
C SER A 38 16.16 -8.00 11.26
N SER A 39 15.03 -7.30 11.45
CA SER A 39 14.88 -5.89 11.05
C SER A 39 15.09 -5.62 9.54
N ASP A 40 14.96 -6.65 8.68
CA ASP A 40 14.90 -6.45 7.23
C ASP A 40 13.63 -5.69 6.85
N LEU A 41 13.82 -4.45 6.41
CA LEU A 41 12.76 -3.51 6.04
C LEU A 41 12.18 -3.75 4.65
N SER A 42 12.80 -4.65 3.86
CA SER A 42 12.43 -4.94 2.47
C SER A 42 11.53 -6.15 2.29
N ILE A 43 11.20 -6.86 3.38
CA ILE A 43 10.38 -8.09 3.32
C ILE A 43 9.05 -7.84 2.61
N VAL A 44 8.27 -6.86 3.09
CA VAL A 44 6.92 -6.60 2.55
C VAL A 44 7.01 -6.04 1.13
N SER A 45 7.98 -5.20 0.81
CA SER A 45 8.14 -4.67 -0.55
C SER A 45 8.51 -5.76 -1.55
N ASN A 46 9.34 -6.74 -1.15
CA ASN A 46 9.64 -7.92 -1.96
C ASN A 46 8.41 -8.84 -2.10
N ILE A 47 7.67 -9.10 -1.02
CA ILE A 47 6.48 -9.97 -1.06
C ILE A 47 5.36 -9.35 -1.89
N GLU A 48 5.08 -8.06 -1.77
CA GLU A 48 3.99 -7.41 -2.51
C GLU A 48 4.41 -6.89 -3.91
N SER A 49 5.65 -7.17 -4.33
CA SER A 49 6.13 -6.81 -5.67
C SER A 49 5.72 -7.87 -6.69
N VAL A 50 5.20 -7.41 -7.84
CA VAL A 50 4.93 -8.26 -9.02
C VAL A 50 6.21 -8.79 -9.66
N LYS A 51 7.39 -8.21 -9.33
CA LYS A 51 8.70 -8.57 -9.89
C LYS A 51 9.43 -9.64 -9.08
N ARG A 52 8.84 -10.11 -7.98
CA ARG A 52 9.47 -11.01 -7.02
C ARG A 52 8.51 -12.15 -6.66
N SER A 53 9.03 -13.36 -6.55
CA SER A 53 8.23 -14.56 -6.21
C SER A 53 8.04 -14.77 -4.72
N ASN A 54 8.58 -13.88 -3.87
CA ASN A 54 8.45 -13.91 -2.42
C ASN A 54 6.97 -13.96 -1.99
N LYS A 55 6.72 -14.66 -0.89
CA LYS A 55 5.42 -14.93 -0.28
C LYS A 55 5.54 -14.73 1.23
N TYR A 56 4.41 -14.49 1.88
CA TYR A 56 4.36 -14.55 3.34
C TYR A 56 4.55 -16.00 3.83
N THR A 57 5.30 -16.14 4.91
CA THR A 57 5.40 -17.40 5.65
C THR A 57 4.33 -17.44 6.74
N ASP A 58 3.96 -18.64 7.22
CA ASP A 58 2.99 -18.78 8.32
C ASP A 58 3.45 -18.05 9.59
N HIS A 59 4.76 -18.01 9.84
CA HIS A 59 5.34 -17.22 10.94
C HIS A 59 5.04 -15.72 10.77
N GLN A 60 5.25 -15.16 9.58
CA GLN A 60 4.94 -13.77 9.29
C GLN A 60 3.44 -13.51 9.40
N LEU A 61 2.59 -14.40 8.88
CA LEU A 61 1.14 -14.29 9.01
C LEU A 61 0.70 -14.30 10.47
N ASN A 62 1.32 -15.11 11.33
CA ASN A 62 1.04 -15.12 12.76
C ASN A 62 1.41 -13.79 13.44
N LEU A 63 2.55 -13.19 13.07
CA LEU A 63 2.95 -11.86 13.57
C LEU A 63 1.96 -10.77 13.11
N ILE A 64 1.53 -10.83 11.85
CA ILE A 64 0.52 -9.93 11.27
C ILE A 64 -0.81 -10.08 12.02
N ALA A 65 -1.29 -11.31 12.19
CA ALA A 65 -2.50 -11.62 12.93
C ALA A 65 -2.49 -11.02 14.35
N ASN A 66 -1.39 -11.25 15.07
CA ASN A 66 -1.21 -10.71 16.41
C ASN A 66 -1.22 -9.17 16.44
N TYR A 67 -0.61 -8.51 15.45
CA TYR A 67 -0.60 -7.05 15.37
C TYR A 67 -1.98 -6.46 15.10
N PHE A 68 -2.76 -7.08 14.21
CA PHE A 68 -4.10 -6.60 13.84
C PHE A 68 -5.23 -7.12 14.72
N GLY A 69 -4.93 -7.98 15.71
CA GLY A 69 -5.94 -8.58 16.58
C GLY A 69 -6.88 -9.56 15.85
N CYS A 70 -6.40 -10.21 14.80
CA CYS A 70 -7.11 -11.24 14.05
C CYS A 70 -6.39 -12.60 14.15
N THR A 71 -6.80 -13.58 13.35
CA THR A 71 -6.21 -14.93 13.31
C THR A 71 -5.56 -15.20 11.95
N VAL A 72 -4.68 -16.20 11.89
CA VAL A 72 -4.07 -16.59 10.60
C VAL A 72 -5.11 -17.04 9.57
N TYR A 73 -6.25 -17.60 10.01
CA TYR A 73 -7.33 -18.05 9.14
C TYR A 73 -7.92 -16.91 8.30
N ASP A 74 -7.87 -15.68 8.80
CA ASP A 74 -8.38 -14.50 8.11
C ASP A 74 -7.58 -14.14 6.84
N PHE A 75 -6.41 -14.75 6.63
CA PHE A 75 -5.59 -14.56 5.42
C PHE A 75 -5.77 -15.65 4.37
N TYR A 76 -6.39 -16.79 4.70
CA TYR A 76 -6.55 -17.91 3.78
C TYR A 76 -7.94 -17.91 3.12
N PRO A 77 -8.05 -18.46 1.89
CA PRO A 77 -9.35 -18.55 1.23
C PRO A 77 -10.25 -19.56 1.96
N ALA A 78 -11.53 -19.20 2.11
CA ALA A 78 -12.54 -20.09 2.69
C ALA A 78 -12.91 -21.26 1.76
N ASN A 79 -12.68 -21.11 0.46
CA ASN A 79 -12.95 -22.12 -0.55
C ASN A 79 -11.64 -22.62 -1.17
N ILE A 80 -11.65 -23.87 -1.64
CA ILE A 80 -10.53 -24.42 -2.42
C ILE A 80 -10.38 -23.60 -3.71
N LEU A 81 -9.17 -23.15 -3.98
CA LEU A 81 -8.81 -22.49 -5.21
C LEU A 81 -8.16 -23.49 -6.18
N ASP A 82 -8.21 -23.19 -7.47
CA ASP A 82 -7.36 -23.86 -8.45
C ASP A 82 -5.89 -23.64 -8.09
N ASP A 83 -5.03 -24.64 -8.33
CA ASP A 83 -3.59 -24.55 -8.02
C ASP A 83 -2.73 -24.27 -9.26
N THR A 84 -3.38 -24.02 -10.42
CA THR A 84 -2.67 -23.57 -11.63
C THR A 84 -1.95 -22.25 -11.35
N PRO A 85 -0.62 -22.17 -11.53
CA PRO A 85 0.12 -20.93 -11.29
C PRO A 85 -0.38 -19.79 -12.18
N GLN A 86 -0.70 -18.66 -11.55
CA GLN A 86 -1.16 -17.44 -12.22
C GLN A 86 -0.11 -16.33 -12.15
N VAL A 87 -0.18 -15.38 -13.07
CA VAL A 87 0.67 -14.19 -13.04
C VAL A 87 0.40 -13.42 -11.75
N LYS A 88 1.46 -13.10 -11.03
CA LYS A 88 1.40 -12.31 -9.81
C LYS A 88 0.95 -10.90 -10.15
N THR A 89 -0.12 -10.46 -9.51
CA THR A 89 -0.66 -9.12 -9.70
C THR A 89 -0.59 -8.34 -8.40
N ARG A 90 -0.79 -7.03 -8.51
CA ARG A 90 -1.00 -6.15 -7.36
C ARG A 90 -2.44 -5.68 -7.45
N VAL A 91 -3.27 -6.04 -6.48
CA VAL A 91 -4.65 -5.59 -6.43
C VAL A 91 -4.71 -4.06 -6.45
N THR A 92 -5.60 -3.55 -7.29
CA THR A 92 -5.91 -2.11 -7.38
C THR A 92 -6.57 -1.66 -6.08
N ILE A 93 -6.26 -0.42 -5.69
CA ILE A 93 -6.54 0.14 -4.39
C ILE A 93 -8.01 -0.10 -3.98
N PRO A 94 -8.30 -0.75 -2.84
CA PRO A 94 -9.67 -1.04 -2.41
C PRO A 94 -10.52 0.24 -2.31
N LYS A 95 -11.81 0.14 -2.65
CA LYS A 95 -12.78 1.21 -2.36
C LYS A 95 -13.00 1.30 -0.85
N GLY A 96 -13.14 2.52 -0.33
CA GLY A 96 -13.42 2.77 1.09
C GLY A 96 -12.18 2.86 2.00
N LEU A 97 -10.97 2.98 1.44
CA LEU A 97 -9.78 3.30 2.24
C LEU A 97 -9.90 4.68 2.89
N GLY A 98 -9.35 4.81 4.10
CA GLY A 98 -9.13 6.12 4.70
C GLY A 98 -8.07 6.93 3.94
N PRO A 99 -8.00 8.27 4.15
CA PRO A 99 -7.11 9.16 3.42
C PRO A 99 -5.63 8.74 3.49
N THR A 100 -5.17 8.24 4.64
CA THR A 100 -3.79 7.75 4.82
C THR A 100 -3.50 6.53 3.96
N GLY A 101 -4.41 5.56 3.93
CA GLY A 101 -4.29 4.36 3.11
C GLY A 101 -4.23 4.69 1.62
N ILE A 102 -5.05 5.65 1.19
CA ILE A 102 -5.05 6.15 -0.20
C ILE A 102 -3.68 6.76 -0.55
N ILE A 103 -3.17 7.71 0.24
CA ILE A 103 -1.88 8.36 -0.05
C ILE A 103 -0.74 7.34 -0.07
N ASN A 104 -0.69 6.41 0.89
CA ASN A 104 0.31 5.35 0.90
C ASN A 104 0.25 4.49 -0.37
N ALA A 105 -0.96 4.12 -0.81
CA ALA A 105 -1.15 3.35 -2.03
C ALA A 105 -0.67 4.12 -3.27
N LEU A 106 -0.97 5.42 -3.38
CA LEU A 106 -0.51 6.27 -4.49
C LEU A 106 1.03 6.39 -4.53
N LEU A 107 1.67 6.53 -3.37
CA LEU A 107 3.13 6.55 -3.27
C LEU A 107 3.76 5.22 -3.69
N GLU A 108 3.13 4.10 -3.34
CA GLU A 108 3.60 2.76 -3.72
C GLU A 108 3.42 2.44 -5.21
N GLU A 109 2.40 3.03 -5.86
CA GLU A 109 2.21 2.89 -7.31
C GLU A 109 3.19 3.73 -8.11
N GLY A 110 3.68 4.85 -7.54
CA GLY A 110 4.74 5.66 -8.11
C GLY A 110 4.36 6.44 -9.37
N LYS A 111 3.08 6.48 -9.74
CA LYS A 111 2.60 7.17 -10.95
C LYS A 111 2.08 8.57 -10.65
N PHE A 112 1.23 8.70 -9.63
CA PHE A 112 0.50 9.95 -9.36
C PHE A 112 1.42 11.12 -8.97
N PHE A 113 2.33 10.88 -8.01
CA PHE A 113 3.31 11.85 -7.54
C PHE A 113 4.62 11.85 -8.34
N SER A 114 4.68 11.18 -9.49
CA SER A 114 5.85 11.25 -10.39
C SER A 114 6.03 12.65 -10.97
N VAL A 115 4.92 13.37 -11.12
CA VAL A 115 4.87 14.80 -11.42
C VAL A 115 4.41 15.57 -10.18
N PRO A 116 4.78 16.86 -10.03
CA PRO A 116 4.31 17.67 -8.92
C PRO A 116 2.78 17.79 -8.89
N GLN A 117 2.18 17.54 -7.73
CA GLN A 117 0.74 17.63 -7.50
C GLN A 117 0.44 18.60 -6.37
N THR A 118 -0.57 19.45 -6.53
CA THR A 118 -1.12 20.25 -5.43
C THR A 118 -2.00 19.40 -4.52
N ILE A 119 -2.28 19.91 -3.33
CA ILE A 119 -3.23 19.27 -2.41
C ILE A 119 -4.65 19.19 -3.02
N ARG A 120 -5.04 20.18 -3.82
CA ARG A 120 -6.34 20.21 -4.49
C ARG A 120 -6.42 19.14 -5.57
N GLU A 121 -5.43 19.07 -6.45
CA GLU A 121 -5.36 18.01 -7.48
C GLU A 121 -5.34 16.61 -6.85
N THR A 122 -4.63 16.44 -5.74
CA THR A 122 -4.63 15.18 -4.98
C THR A 122 -6.02 14.84 -4.44
N THR A 123 -6.70 15.82 -3.84
CA THR A 123 -8.05 15.65 -3.27
C THR A 123 -9.06 15.33 -4.36
N ASP A 124 -9.03 16.07 -5.47
CA ASP A 124 -9.95 15.89 -6.60
C ASP A 124 -9.76 14.53 -7.26
N TYR A 125 -8.50 14.12 -7.49
CA TYR A 125 -8.18 12.78 -7.98
C TYR A 125 -8.73 11.68 -7.07
N CYS A 126 -8.52 11.80 -5.75
CA CYS A 126 -9.01 10.81 -4.81
C CYS A 126 -10.54 10.75 -4.79
N ASN A 127 -11.21 11.91 -4.72
CA ASN A 127 -12.67 11.98 -4.73
C ASN A 127 -13.25 11.38 -6.02
N GLU A 128 -12.64 11.64 -7.17
CA GLU A 128 -13.07 11.08 -8.45
C GLU A 128 -12.84 9.56 -8.54
N TYR A 129 -11.67 9.09 -8.13
CA TYR A 129 -11.28 7.68 -8.23
C TYR A 129 -12.07 6.80 -7.26
N TYR A 130 -12.17 7.22 -5.99
CA TYR A 130 -12.87 6.46 -4.94
C TYR A 130 -14.37 6.75 -4.87
N LYS A 131 -14.87 7.72 -5.65
CA LYS A 131 -16.26 8.20 -5.63
C LYS A 131 -16.66 8.70 -4.24
N GLU A 132 -15.83 9.57 -3.69
CA GLU A 132 -15.99 10.17 -2.37
C GLU A 132 -16.10 11.70 -2.46
N SER A 133 -16.40 12.38 -1.34
CA SER A 133 -16.47 13.84 -1.25
C SER A 133 -15.76 14.33 0.01
N ARG A 134 -14.45 14.10 0.07
CA ARG A 134 -13.60 14.51 1.19
C ARG A 134 -13.11 15.94 1.02
N PRO A 135 -13.01 16.72 2.11
CA PRO A 135 -12.41 18.04 2.07
C PRO A 135 -10.89 17.94 1.94
N VAL A 136 -10.28 19.00 1.39
CA VAL A 136 -8.82 19.17 1.25
C VAL A 136 -8.09 18.94 2.59
N THR A 137 -8.70 19.33 3.71
CA THR A 137 -8.15 19.20 5.06
C THR A 137 -7.86 17.76 5.47
N ASP A 138 -8.55 16.78 4.88
CA ASP A 138 -8.32 15.35 5.16
C ASP A 138 -6.93 14.90 4.67
N TYR A 139 -6.39 15.55 3.64
CA TYR A 139 -5.12 15.18 3.02
C TYR A 139 -3.94 16.04 3.47
N THR A 140 -4.16 17.26 3.99
CA THR A 140 -3.08 18.21 4.33
C THR A 140 -2.05 17.60 5.25
N ALA A 141 -2.47 17.14 6.44
CA ALA A 141 -1.55 16.58 7.43
C ALA A 141 -0.90 15.27 6.95
N ILE A 142 -1.50 14.58 5.98
CA ILE A 142 -1.02 13.29 5.47
C ILE A 142 0.12 13.52 4.48
N LEU A 143 -0.04 14.49 3.58
CA LEU A 143 1.02 14.87 2.65
C LEU A 143 2.23 15.44 3.39
N GLU A 144 2.02 16.29 4.41
CA GLU A 144 3.12 16.81 5.24
C GLU A 144 3.86 15.67 5.96
N ARG A 145 3.15 14.70 6.55
CA ARG A 145 3.78 13.50 7.13
C ARG A 145 4.52 12.66 6.10
N ALA A 146 4.02 12.57 4.88
CA ALA A 146 4.72 11.87 3.80
C ALA A 146 6.02 12.60 3.39
N VAL A 147 6.06 13.94 3.50
CA VAL A 147 7.29 14.73 3.36
C VAL A 147 8.25 14.46 4.51
N GLU A 148 7.78 14.48 5.77
CA GLU A 148 8.60 14.18 6.96
C GLU A 148 9.21 12.77 6.90
N LYS A 149 8.48 11.79 6.36
CA LYS A 149 8.95 10.41 6.15
C LYS A 149 9.87 10.26 4.92
N GLY A 150 10.12 11.33 4.17
CA GLY A 150 10.97 11.34 2.98
C GLY A 150 10.36 10.67 1.75
N GLY A 151 9.05 10.41 1.74
CA GLY A 151 8.34 9.85 0.58
C GLY A 151 7.94 10.91 -0.45
N LEU A 152 7.80 12.17 -0.01
CA LEU A 152 7.53 13.32 -0.85
C LEU A 152 8.53 14.45 -0.56
N LYS A 153 8.75 15.30 -1.55
CA LYS A 153 9.33 16.63 -1.37
C LYS A 153 8.25 17.68 -1.60
N LYS A 154 8.36 18.77 -0.84
CA LYS A 154 7.51 19.94 -0.92
C LYS A 154 8.18 21.02 -1.76
N VAL A 155 7.47 21.57 -2.75
CA VAL A 155 7.93 22.65 -3.62
C VAL A 155 6.98 23.84 -3.45
N GLU A 156 7.52 24.97 -2.99
CA GLU A 156 6.76 26.22 -2.93
C GLU A 156 6.79 26.91 -4.30
N LEU A 157 5.62 27.38 -4.74
CA LEU A 157 5.45 28.12 -5.98
C LEU A 157 5.44 29.62 -5.67
N ASP A 158 5.84 30.43 -6.66
CA ASP A 158 5.83 31.91 -6.57
C ASP A 158 4.43 32.49 -6.25
N SER A 159 3.37 31.72 -6.52
CA SER A 159 1.98 32.05 -6.20
C SER A 159 1.60 31.85 -4.72
N GLY A 160 2.52 31.38 -3.87
CA GLY A 160 2.26 30.97 -2.49
C GLY A 160 1.60 29.59 -2.35
N ASN A 161 1.37 28.89 -3.47
CA ASN A 161 0.86 27.53 -3.49
C ASN A 161 1.97 26.50 -3.26
N VAL A 162 1.57 25.31 -2.82
CA VAL A 162 2.49 24.20 -2.54
C VAL A 162 2.19 23.03 -3.46
N GLN A 163 3.24 22.41 -4.00
CA GLN A 163 3.19 21.13 -4.70
C GLN A 163 4.00 20.06 -3.97
N TYR A 164 3.58 18.82 -4.16
CA TYR A 164 4.21 17.62 -3.63
C TYR A 164 4.63 16.72 -4.77
N GLN A 165 5.86 16.22 -4.71
CA GLN A 165 6.40 15.30 -5.70
C GLN A 165 7.13 14.16 -4.98
N GLN A 166 7.09 12.95 -5.53
CA GLN A 166 7.83 11.82 -4.99
C GLN A 166 9.34 12.05 -5.09
N VAL A 167 10.06 11.61 -4.05
CA VAL A 167 11.53 11.67 -3.95
C VAL A 167 12.17 10.50 -4.68
#